data_AF-A0A2K8UI27-F1
#
_entry.id   AF-A0A2K8UI27-F1
#
_cell.length_a   1.000
_cell.length_b   1.000
_cell.length_c   1.000
_cell.angle_alpha   90.00
_cell.angle_beta   90.00
_cell.angle_gamma   90.00
#
_symmetry.space_group_name_H-M   'P 1'
#
loop_
_entity.id
_entity.type
_entity.pdbx_description
1 polymer ?
#
loop_
_entity_poly.entity_id
_entity_poly.type
_entity_poly.pdbx_seq_one_letter_code
_entity_poly.pdbx_strand_id
1 'polypeptide(L)' 'MTATTIETPPRVFRLGALELADPDASLSAEDALALYAPNFPQVQGATLAAPEFRADGTLVYPVERPTVKTKG' A
#
# COMPACT_ATOMS: atom_id res chain seq x y z
N MET A 1 -20.98 25.14 13.87
CA MET A 1 -20.62 23.70 13.81
C MET A 1 -19.19 23.64 13.29
N THR A 2 -18.22 23.29 14.12
CA THR A 2 -16.82 23.16 13.70
C THR A 2 -16.63 21.79 13.06
N ALA A 3 -16.32 21.76 11.76
CA ALA A 3 -15.99 20.52 11.06
C ALA A 3 -14.57 20.10 11.48
N THR A 4 -14.45 18.95 12.14
CA THR A 4 -13.15 18.31 12.42
C THR A 4 -12.73 17.56 11.17
N THR A 5 -11.82 18.12 10.38
CA THR A 5 -11.19 17.40 9.26
C THR A 5 -10.16 16.44 9.83
N ILE A 6 -10.39 15.14 9.66
CA ILE A 6 -9.40 14.10 9.95
C ILE A 6 -8.53 13.98 8.71
N GLU A 7 -7.30 14.51 8.76
CA GLU A 7 -6.32 14.31 7.69
C GLU A 7 -5.59 12.99 7.93
N THR A 8 -5.78 12.04 7.02
CA THR A 8 -5.01 10.80 7.01
C THR A 8 -3.60 11.06 6.48
N PRO A 9 -2.55 10.50 7.11
CA PRO A 9 -1.19 10.67 6.63
C PRO A 9 -1.04 10.07 5.21
N PRO A 10 -0.18 10.64 4.36
CA PRO A 10 0.05 10.12 3.02
C PRO A 10 0.58 8.68 3.12
N ARG A 11 -0.01 7.78 2.31
CA ARG A 11 0.36 6.36 2.26
C ARG A 11 1.22 6.10 1.03
N VAL A 12 2.20 5.22 1.16
CA VAL A 12 3.08 4.78 0.06
C VAL A 12 3.21 3.27 0.10
N PHE A 13 3.03 2.60 -1.03
CA PHE A 13 3.24 1.16 -1.16
C PHE A 13 4.66 0.86 -1.64
N ARG A 14 5.43 0.11 -0.86
CA ARG A 14 6.80 -0.29 -1.21
C ARG A 14 6.81 -1.67 -1.84
N LEU A 15 6.98 -1.71 -3.15
CA LEU A 15 7.07 -2.93 -3.95
C LEU A 15 8.53 -3.23 -4.31
N GLY A 16 9.23 -3.95 -3.43
CA GLY A 16 10.67 -4.16 -3.55
C GLY A 16 11.43 -2.82 -3.39
N ALA A 17 12.10 -2.38 -4.46
CA ALA A 17 12.79 -1.07 -4.50
C ALA A 17 11.90 0.07 -5.05
N LEU A 18 10.68 -0.25 -5.50
CA LEU A 18 9.75 0.73 -6.06
C LEU A 18 8.82 1.28 -4.98
N GLU A 19 8.59 2.58 -5.02
CA GLU A 19 7.61 3.26 -4.16
C GLU A 19 6.46 3.76 -5.01
N LEU A 20 5.25 3.33 -4.67
CA LEU A 20 4.01 3.71 -5.35
C LEU A 20 3.21 4.60 -4.41
N ALA A 21 2.89 5.82 -4.84
CA ALA A 21 2.01 6.69 -4.08
C ALA A 21 0.63 6.04 -3.92
N ASP A 22 -0.13 6.41 -2.89
CA ASP A 22 -1.51 5.96 -2.79
C ASP A 22 -2.39 6.58 -3.88
N PRO A 23 -3.01 5.77 -4.77
CA PRO A 23 -3.86 6.29 -5.84
C PRO A 23 -5.23 6.76 -5.32
N ASP A 24 -5.69 6.26 -4.16
CA ASP A 24 -6.96 6.66 -3.55
C ASP A 24 -6.95 6.49 -2.03
N ALA A 25 -6.69 7.60 -1.33
CA ALA A 25 -6.67 7.67 0.13
C ALA A 25 -8.02 7.36 0.80
N SER A 26 -9.11 7.34 0.04
CA SER A 26 -10.47 7.05 0.53
C SER A 26 -10.71 5.54 0.70
N LEU A 27 -9.89 4.71 0.04
CA LEU A 27 -10.01 3.26 0.08
C LEU A 27 -9.16 2.65 1.20
N SER A 28 -9.40 1.36 1.49
CA SER A 28 -8.47 0.55 2.26
C SER A 28 -7.12 0.48 1.55
N ALA A 29 -6.04 0.24 2.29
CA ALA A 29 -4.71 0.16 1.71
C ALA A 29 -4.61 -0.98 0.68
N GLU A 30 -5.32 -2.09 0.95
CA GLU A 30 -5.42 -3.26 0.09
C GLU A 30 -6.19 -2.97 -1.21
N ASP A 31 -7.33 -2.29 -1.12
CA ASP A 31 -8.13 -1.93 -2.30
C ASP A 31 -7.40 -0.88 -3.16
N ALA A 32 -6.74 0.10 -2.53
CA ALA A 32 -5.92 1.07 -3.22
C ALA A 32 -4.73 0.42 -3.93
N LEU A 33 -4.07 -0.57 -3.30
CA LEU A 33 -3.03 -1.37 -3.97
C LEU A 33 -3.59 -2.15 -5.16
N ALA A 34 -4.80 -2.68 -5.07
CA ALA A 34 -5.41 -3.45 -6.16
C ALA A 34 -5.62 -2.61 -7.44
N LEU A 35 -5.78 -1.28 -7.31
CA LEU A 35 -5.85 -0.37 -8.46
C LEU A 35 -4.55 -0.35 -9.29
N TYR A 36 -3.43 -0.79 -8.72
CA TYR A 36 -2.17 -0.93 -9.45
C TYR A 36 -2.07 -2.21 -10.29
N ALA A 37 -2.97 -3.19 -10.12
CA ALA A 37 -2.91 -4.47 -10.83
C ALA A 37 -2.80 -4.38 -12.36
N PRO A 38 -3.44 -3.42 -13.06
CA PRO A 38 -3.29 -3.26 -14.51
C PRO A 38 -1.86 -2.93 -14.95
N ASN A 39 -1.10 -2.19 -14.12
CA ASN A 39 0.26 -1.73 -14.43
C ASN A 39 1.34 -2.57 -13.73
N PHE A 40 0.99 -3.21 -12.62
CA PHE A 40 1.89 -3.98 -11.77
C PHE A 40 1.26 -5.34 -11.44
N PRO A 41 1.27 -6.31 -12.37
CA PRO A 41 0.64 -7.62 -12.17
C PRO A 41 1.09 -8.34 -10.88
N GLN A 42 2.30 -8.06 -10.40
CA GLN A 42 2.86 -8.60 -9.16
C GLN A 42 2.12 -8.17 -7.89
N VAL A 43 1.28 -7.13 -7.95
CA VAL A 43 0.42 -6.73 -6.81
C VAL A 43 -0.84 -7.59 -6.74
N GLN A 44 -1.18 -8.30 -7.81
CA GLN A 44 -2.34 -9.18 -7.84
C GLN A 44 -2.12 -10.35 -6.88
N GLY A 45 -2.94 -10.43 -5.83
CA GLY A 45 -2.78 -11.42 -4.77
C GLY A 45 -1.62 -11.15 -3.81
N ALA A 46 -1.02 -9.96 -3.85
CA ALA A 46 -0.05 -9.51 -2.85
C ALA A 46 -0.75 -9.13 -1.54
N THR A 47 -0.01 -9.21 -0.45
CA THR A 47 -0.44 -8.79 0.89
C THR A 47 0.38 -7.61 1.35
N LEU A 48 -0.20 -6.76 2.19
CA LEU A 48 0.53 -5.68 2.84
C LEU A 48 1.06 -6.14 4.19
N ALA A 49 2.35 -5.91 4.44
CA ALA A 49 2.94 -6.08 5.76
C ALA A 49 2.51 -4.94 6.70
N ALA A 50 2.93 -5.04 7.96
CA ALA A 50 2.73 -3.96 8.92
C ALA A 50 3.33 -2.65 8.39
N PRO A 51 2.60 -1.52 8.50
CA PRO A 51 3.07 -0.26 7.97
C PRO A 51 4.21 0.32 8.81
N GLU A 52 5.17 0.91 8.12
CA GLU A 52 6.33 1.61 8.68
C GLU A 52 6.09 3.12 8.63
N PHE A 53 6.08 3.80 9.78
CA PHE A 53 6.07 5.26 9.81
C PHE A 53 7.46 5.82 9.50
N ARG A 54 7.55 6.64 8.45
CA ARG A 54 8.76 7.40 8.14
C ARG A 54 8.85 8.69 8.95
N ALA A 55 10.07 9.19 9.11
CA ALA A 55 10.35 10.45 9.79
C ALA A 55 9.73 11.68 9.11
N ASP A 56 9.37 11.57 7.82
CA ASP A 56 8.68 12.61 7.04
C ASP A 56 7.15 12.62 7.23
N GLY A 57 6.61 11.72 8.07
CA GLY A 57 5.17 11.58 8.29
C GLY A 57 4.45 10.69 7.29
N THR A 58 5.17 10.03 6.37
CA THR A 58 4.61 9.09 5.40
C THR A 58 4.42 7.70 6.02
N LEU A 59 3.28 7.08 5.71
CA LEU A 59 2.98 5.71 6.10
C LEU A 59 3.34 4.75 4.96
N VAL A 60 4.40 3.95 5.15
CA VAL A 60 4.88 3.04 4.11
C VAL A 60 4.35 1.63 4.36
N TYR A 61 3.64 1.08 3.38
CA TYR A 61 3.13 -0.28 3.39
C TYR A 61 4.01 -1.18 2.52
N PRO A 62 4.82 -2.08 3.11
CA PRO A 62 5.59 -3.04 2.33
C PRO A 62 4.65 -4.04 1.64
N VAL A 63 4.79 -4.18 0.32
CA VAL A 63 4.03 -5.13 -0.48
C VAL A 63 4.75 -6.46 -0.52
N GLU A 64 4.16 -7.47 0.10
CA GLU A 64 4.64 -8.84 0.11
C GLU A 64 3.97 -9.64 -1.01
N ARG A 65 4.78 -10.25 -1.86
CA ARG A 65 4.27 -11.14 -2.91
C ARG A 65 3.73 -12.41 -2.27
N PRO A 66 2.66 -13.02 -2.82
CA PRO A 66 2.19 -14.30 -2.33
C PRO A 66 3.35 -15.29 -2.41
N THR A 67 3.71 -15.90 -1.26
CA THR A 67 4.70 -16.97 -1.23
C THR A 67 4.13 -18.14 -2.02
N VAL A 68 4.50 -18.24 -3.30
CA VAL A 68 4.25 -19.44 -4.10
C VAL A 68 5.11 -20.54 -3.49
N LYS A 69 4.50 -21.30 -2.58
CA LYS A 69 5.10 -22.49 -2.00
C LYS A 69 5.14 -23.54 -3.11
N THR A 70 6.18 -23.51 -3.94
CA THR A 70 6.48 -24.63 -4.84
C THR A 70 6.88 -25.80 -3.96
N LYS A 71 5.92 -26.67 -3.65
CA LYS A 71 6.24 -28.04 -3.22
C LYS A 71 6.82 -28.74 -4.45
N GLY A 72 8.15 -28.82 -4.51
CA GLY A 72 8.84 -29.89 -5.22
C GLY A 72 8.68 -31.22 -4.49
#